data_AF-A0AA41UC71-F1
#
_entry.id   AF-A0AA41UC71-F1
#
_cell.length_a   1.000
_cell.length_b   1.000
_cell.length_c   1.000
_cell.angle_alpha   90.00
_cell.angle_beta   90.00
_cell.angle_gamma   90.00
#
_symmetry.space_group_name_H-M   'P 1'
#
loop_
_entity.id
_entity.type
_entity.pdbx_description
1 polymer ?
#
loop_
_entity_poly.entity_id
_entity_poly.type
_entity_poly.pdbx_seq_one_letter_code
_entity_poly.pdbx_strand_id
1 'polypeptide(L)' 'MLLRDAVLEGPQPAEVQALLRLCREPDYHPLPEIVRQLEAKGWVDTAGETHLVTLTGRTVVER' A
#
# COMPACT_ATOMS: atom_id res chain seq x y z
N MET A 1 2.27 -15.22 9.84
CA MET A 1 2.92 -14.06 10.45
C MET A 1 1.84 -13.06 10.82
N LEU A 2 1.79 -12.60 12.07
CA LEU A 2 0.69 -11.78 12.57
C LEU A 2 0.77 -10.38 11.96
N LEU A 3 -0.37 -9.76 11.66
CA LEU A 3 -0.49 -8.44 11.00
C LEU A 3 0.37 -7.33 11.65
N ARG A 4 0.64 -7.45 12.96
CA ARG A 4 1.49 -6.53 13.73
C ARG A 4 2.97 -6.56 13.33
N ASP A 5 3.50 -7.72 12.93
CA ASP A 5 4.92 -7.85 12.58
C ASP A 5 5.22 -7.11 11.27
N ALA A 6 4.27 -7.12 10.33
CA ALA A 6 4.39 -6.45 9.04
C ALA A 6 4.59 -4.93 9.17
N VAL A 7 4.03 -4.28 10.21
CA VAL A 7 4.20 -2.83 10.42
C VAL A 7 5.64 -2.47 10.80
N LEU A 8 6.33 -3.36 11.52
CA LEU A 8 7.72 -3.17 11.93
C LEU A 8 8.71 -3.49 10.81
N GLU A 9 8.27 -4.25 9.81
CA GLU A 9 9.04 -4.47 8.60
C GLU A 9 8.98 -3.22 7.72
N GLY A 10 10.16 -2.69 7.36
CA GLY A 10 10.28 -1.57 6.42
C GLY A 10 9.65 -1.87 5.04
N PRO A 11 9.68 -0.91 4.11
CA PRO A 11 9.07 -1.07 2.79
C PRO A 11 9.69 -2.23 2.01
N GLN A 12 8.86 -3.20 1.65
CA GLN A 12 9.24 -4.29 0.76
C GLN A 12 9.13 -3.84 -0.70
N PRO A 13 9.97 -4.35 -1.62
CA PRO A 13 9.93 -3.94 -3.03
C PRO A 13 8.55 -4.11 -3.70
N ALA A 14 7.82 -5.18 -3.38
CA ALA A 14 6.49 -5.43 -3.92
C ALA A 14 5.45 -4.40 -3.45
N GLU A 15 5.54 -3.95 -2.20
CA GLU A 15 4.67 -2.93 -1.63
C GLU A 15 4.93 -1.56 -2.26
N VAL A 16 6.21 -1.19 -2.43
CA VAL A 16 6.61 0.06 -3.08
C VAL A 16 6.15 0.10 -4.53
N GLN A 17 6.30 -1.02 -5.26
CA GLN A 17 5.79 -1.12 -6.64
C GLN A 17 4.27 -1.00 -6.68
N ALA A 18 3.54 -1.65 -5.78
CA ALA A 18 2.08 -1.54 -5.73
C ALA A 18 1.63 -0.10 -5.42
N LEU A 19 2.28 0.60 -4.49
CA LEU A 19 2.02 2.01 -4.20
C LEU A 19 2.29 2.92 -5.40
N LEU A 20 3.40 2.70 -6.11
CA LEU A 20 3.73 3.48 -7.31
C LEU A 20 2.68 3.30 -8.41
N ARG A 21 2.20 2.08 -8.61
CA ARG A 21 1.17 1.77 -9.60
C ARG A 21 -0.18 2.36 -9.21
N LEU A 22 -0.59 2.24 -7.95
CA LEU A 22 -1.79 2.92 -7.43
C LEU A 22 -1.77 4.44 -7.67
N CYS A 23 -0.61 5.08 -7.61
CA CYS A 23 -0.48 6.51 -7.89
C CYS A 23 -0.53 6.88 -9.38
N ARG A 24 -0.24 5.95 -10.29
CA ARG A 24 0.00 6.24 -11.73
C ARG A 24 -1.00 5.58 -12.66
N GLU A 25 -1.62 4.49 -12.24
CA GLU A 25 -2.51 3.66 -13.03
C GLU A 25 -3.90 3.64 -12.35
N PRO A 26 -4.88 4.42 -12.84
CA PRO A 26 -6.23 4.50 -12.24
C PRO A 26 -6.96 3.15 -12.19
N ASP A 27 -6.67 2.24 -13.12
CA ASP A 27 -7.31 0.93 -13.23
C ASP A 27 -6.49 -0.20 -12.57
N TYR A 28 -5.43 0.16 -11.83
CA TYR A 28 -4.61 -0.85 -11.17
C TYR A 28 -5.28 -1.35 -9.88
N HIS A 29 -5.53 -2.65 -9.84
CA HIS A 29 -6.03 -3.37 -8.67
C HIS A 29 -4.95 -4.29 -8.12
N PRO A 30 -4.35 -3.98 -6.94
CA PRO A 30 -3.38 -4.87 -6.32
C PRO A 30 -4.02 -6.18 -5.83
N LEU A 31 -3.19 -7.20 -5.62
CA LEU A 31 -3.66 -8.44 -4.99
C LEU A 31 -4.18 -8.16 -3.57
N PRO A 32 -5.25 -8.83 -3.11
CA PRO A 32 -5.85 -8.58 -1.79
C PRO A 32 -4.86 -8.67 -0.62
N GLU A 33 -3.87 -9.56 -0.71
CA GLU A 33 -2.83 -9.68 0.32
C GLU A 33 -1.95 -8.43 0.41
N ILE A 34 -1.58 -7.85 -0.74
CA ILE A 34 -0.80 -6.62 -0.81
C ILE A 34 -1.63 -5.45 -0.27
N VAL A 35 -2.90 -5.33 -0.65
CA VAL A 35 -3.80 -4.29 -0.11
C VAL A 35 -3.84 -4.36 1.41
N ARG A 36 -4.05 -5.55 1.98
CA ARG A 36 -4.07 -5.76 3.43
C ARG A 36 -2.76 -5.35 4.12
N GLN A 37 -1.61 -5.61 3.49
CA GLN A 37 -0.30 -5.19 4.02
C GLN A 37 -0.15 -3.66 3.99
N LEU A 38 -0.53 -3.02 2.88
CA LEU A 38 -0.48 -1.57 2.72
C LEU A 38 -1.42 -0.86 3.70
N GLU A 39 -2.63 -1.39 3.92
CA GLU A 39 -3.59 -0.91 4.92
C GLU A 39 -3.06 -1.09 6.34
N ALA A 40 -2.49 -2.25 6.66
CA ALA A 40 -1.90 -2.49 7.98
C ALA A 40 -0.78 -1.50 8.32
N LYS A 41 -0.04 -1.05 7.29
CA LYS A 41 1.01 -0.04 7.39
C LYS A 41 0.48 1.41 7.33
N GLY A 42 -0.82 1.61 7.12
CA GLY A 42 -1.45 2.92 7.00
C GLY A 42 -1.04 3.68 5.73
N TRP A 43 -0.61 2.97 4.69
CA TRP A 43 -0.18 3.57 3.41
C TRP A 43 -1.31 3.68 2.39
N VAL A 44 -2.36 2.87 2.55
CA VAL A 44 -3.56 2.87 1.72
C VAL A 44 -4.78 2.81 2.62
N ASP A 45 -5.81 3.56 2.26
CA ASP A 45 -7.18 3.42 2.76
C ASP A 45 -8.08 2.90 1.65
N THR A 46 -8.83 1.83 1.89
CA THR A 46 -9.80 1.31 0.91
C THR A 46 -11.21 1.78 1.26
N ALA A 47 -11.87 2.40 0.28
CA ALA A 47 -13.27 2.81 0.36
C ALA A 47 -14.06 2.13 -0.76
N GLY A 48 -14.72 1.01 -0.44
CA GLY A 48 -15.38 0.18 -1.43
C GLY A 48 -14.36 -0.49 -2.36
N GLU A 49 -14.46 -0.22 -3.66
CA GLU A 49 -13.53 -0.74 -4.69
C GLU A 49 -12.36 0.21 -4.99
N THR A 50 -12.32 1.38 -4.33
CA THR A 50 -11.30 2.38 -4.55
C THR A 50 -10.21 2.31 -3.48
N HIS A 51 -8.96 2.28 -3.91
CA HIS A 51 -7.79 2.34 -3.05
C HIS A 51 -7.20 3.75 -3.08
N LEU A 52 -7.17 4.43 -1.94
CA LEU A 52 -6.64 5.77 -1.78
C LEU A 52 -5.27 5.71 -1.11
N VAL A 53 -4.24 6.22 -1.78
CA VAL A 53 -2.90 6.32 -1.20
C VAL A 53 -2.87 7.45 -0.17
N THR A 54 -2.54 7.14 1.07
CA THR A 54 -2.48 8.11 2.17
C THR A 54 -1.27 9.04 2.03
N LEU A 55 -1.23 10.12 2.81
CA LEU A 55 -0.04 10.98 2.88
C LEU A 55 1.21 10.17 3.25
N THR A 56 1.09 9.26 4.22
CA THR A 56 2.19 8.38 4.63
C THR A 56 2.65 7.50 3.47
N GLY A 57 1.72 6.89 2.73
CA GLY A 57 2.03 6.09 1.54
C GLY A 57 2.75 6.88 0.46
N ARG A 58 2.39 8.15 0.24
CA ARG A 58 3.08 9.05 -0.70
C ARG A 58 4.54 9.29 -0.31
N THR A 59 4.83 9.51 0.97
CA THR A 59 6.22 9.72 1.42
C THR A 59 7.13 8.50 1.24
N VAL A 60 6.57 7.31 1.00
CA VAL A 60 7.33 6.09 0.70
C VAL A 60 7.80 6.09 -0.77
N VAL A 61 6.99 6.63 -1.68
CA VAL A 61 7.23 6.58 -3.13
C VAL A 61 7.78 7.88 -3.73
N GLU A 62 7.73 8.99 -2.99
CA GLU A 62 8.24 10.31 -3.41
C GLU A 62 9.71 10.56 -2.96
N ARG A 63 10.41 9.52 -2.49
CA ARG A 63 11.83 9.60 -2.10
C ARG A 63 12.79 9.60 -3.28
#